data_AF-A0A7S0ITF7-F1
#
_entry.id   AF-A0A7S0ITF7-F1
#
_cell.length_a   1.000
_cell.length_b   1.000
_cell.length_c   1.000
_cell.angle_alpha   90.00
_cell.angle_beta   90.00
_cell.angle_gamma   90.00
#
_symmetry.space_group_name_H-M   'P 1'
#
loop_
_entity.id
_entity.type
_entity.pdbx_description
1 polymer ?
#
loop_
_entity_poly.entity_id
_entity_poly.type
_entity_poly.pdbx_seq_one_letter_code
_entity_poly.pdbx_strand_id
1 'polypeptide(L)'
;MEAERVPADRAEAISVLARWLSLLAKMPVGLPTPPAPLAVNALKALRALCEQGDAVLLDSLSIADNARTLYGVVALASANIDAIDADVNADTASAGLLLWGHARKNALACLVCIASNEARCKRLVLCNTDTVEGPGVGSSPGPSVCGCCVDILHSRASRADMEGLRLSTNLLRNVSMPAANRAAVGAVGGAITGLLEQVSHKEPNVAALVAATLRLLVQGCDLNATRAASVPSVFGRILDLDMTRLHPHARAELARFICLTIAHADASSLNESVLDMRALRFGAFLLGSKYPELHREAVSALRVARNRMDCGWIGDGITVPVAGSETLLPQVLRALVDAGSLSAAECEGLLA
;
A
#
# COMPACT_ATOMS: atom_id res chain seq x y z
N MET A 1 10.79 38.69 -12.85
CA MET A 1 10.55 37.25 -13.10
C MET A 1 9.77 37.19 -14.40
N GLU A 2 10.44 36.90 -15.51
CA GLU A 2 9.82 36.86 -16.84
C GLU A 2 8.81 35.71 -16.91
N ALA A 3 7.69 35.93 -17.60
CA ALA A 3 6.68 34.91 -17.82
C ALA A 3 7.22 33.86 -18.80
N GLU A 4 7.80 32.78 -18.28
CA GLU A 4 8.21 31.63 -19.10
C GLU A 4 6.95 31.03 -19.77
N ARG A 5 6.99 30.93 -21.11
CA ARG A 5 5.92 30.33 -21.92
C ARG A 5 5.78 28.86 -21.57
N VAL A 6 4.56 28.33 -21.68
CA VAL A 6 4.32 26.88 -21.66
C VAL A 6 5.12 26.27 -22.83
N PRO A 7 6.01 25.29 -22.55
CA PRO A 7 6.92 24.75 -23.55
C PRO A 7 6.17 24.14 -24.74
N ALA A 8 6.68 24.35 -25.95
CA ALA A 8 6.01 23.99 -27.20
C ALA A 8 6.38 22.59 -27.69
N ASP A 9 7.53 22.08 -27.25
CA ASP A 9 7.96 20.71 -27.52
C ASP A 9 8.23 19.92 -26.23
N ARG A 10 8.32 18.60 -26.39
CA ARG A 10 8.47 17.64 -25.29
C ARG A 10 9.82 17.72 -24.58
N ALA A 11 10.90 18.00 -25.28
CA ALA A 11 12.25 18.04 -24.71
C ALA A 11 12.42 19.32 -23.88
N GLU A 12 11.91 20.44 -24.39
CA GLU A 12 11.78 21.71 -23.70
C GLU A 12 10.89 21.55 -22.47
N ALA A 13 9.76 20.84 -22.60
CA ALA A 13 8.89 20.55 -21.46
C ALA A 13 9.62 19.80 -20.35
N ILE A 14 10.33 18.72 -20.66
CA ILE A 14 11.10 17.95 -19.68
C ILE A 14 12.19 18.80 -19.02
N SER A 15 12.93 19.62 -19.79
CA SER A 15 14.00 20.47 -19.28
C SER A 15 13.49 21.58 -18.36
N VAL A 16 12.45 22.29 -18.78
CA VAL A 16 11.78 23.33 -18.00
C VAL A 16 11.18 22.72 -16.73
N LEU A 17 10.54 21.54 -16.84
CA LEU A 17 10.02 20.81 -15.69
C LEU A 17 11.11 20.39 -14.72
N ALA A 18 12.21 19.80 -15.19
CA ALA A 18 13.32 19.41 -14.32
C ALA A 18 13.89 20.61 -13.57
N ARG A 19 14.02 21.77 -14.23
CA ARG A 19 14.46 23.02 -13.61
C ARG A 19 13.47 23.52 -12.56
N TRP A 20 12.17 23.56 -12.87
CA TRP A 20 11.13 24.00 -11.93
C TRP A 20 10.96 23.06 -10.75
N LEU A 21 11.02 21.75 -10.98
CA LEU A 21 10.93 20.76 -9.93
C LEU A 21 12.19 20.79 -9.04
N SER A 22 13.37 21.04 -9.61
CA SER A 22 14.60 21.26 -8.84
C SER A 22 14.52 22.55 -8.00
N LEU A 23 13.90 23.60 -8.53
CA LEU A 23 13.65 24.84 -7.78
C LEU A 23 12.65 24.62 -6.64
N LEU A 24 11.54 23.90 -6.90
CA LEU A 24 10.58 23.52 -5.88
C LEU A 24 11.24 22.69 -4.77
N ALA A 25 12.04 21.68 -5.13
CA ALA A 25 12.73 20.83 -4.17
C ALA A 25 13.73 21.58 -3.28
N LYS A 26 14.17 22.77 -3.68
CA LYS A 26 15.06 23.65 -2.90
C LYS A 26 14.32 24.64 -1.99
N MET A 27 12.98 24.67 -2.04
CA MET A 27 12.22 25.54 -1.14
C MET A 27 12.32 25.04 0.31
N PRO A 28 12.46 25.95 1.30
CA PRO A 28 12.55 25.58 2.71
C PRO A 28 11.28 24.90 3.20
N VAL A 29 11.45 23.85 4.02
CA VAL A 29 10.35 23.13 4.70
C VAL A 29 9.87 23.97 5.89
N GLY A 30 8.55 24.02 6.11
CA GLY A 30 7.96 24.61 7.33
C GLY A 30 7.70 26.12 7.24
N LEU A 31 7.89 26.73 6.07
CA LEU A 31 7.35 28.06 5.79
C LEU A 31 6.02 27.91 5.04
N PRO A 32 4.92 28.52 5.48
CA PRO A 32 3.60 28.40 4.86
C PRO A 32 3.52 29.08 3.48
N THR A 33 4.66 29.42 2.86
CA THR A 33 4.71 30.06 1.55
C THR A 33 4.22 29.06 0.50
N PRO A 34 3.13 29.37 -0.22
CA PRO A 34 2.63 28.49 -1.26
C PRO A 34 3.69 28.31 -2.36
N PRO A 35 3.68 27.17 -3.07
CA PRO A 35 4.50 27.02 -4.25
C PRO A 35 4.04 28.03 -5.31
N ALA A 36 4.98 28.54 -6.11
CA ALA A 36 4.63 29.46 -7.18
C ALA A 36 3.59 28.81 -8.12
N PRO A 37 2.50 29.51 -8.52
CA PRO A 37 1.46 28.93 -9.38
C PRO A 37 2.00 28.34 -10.69
N LEU A 38 3.07 28.92 -11.24
CA LEU A 38 3.76 28.41 -12.42
C LEU A 38 4.29 26.98 -12.20
N ALA A 39 4.85 26.69 -11.03
CA ALA A 39 5.42 25.38 -10.73
C ALA A 39 4.30 24.32 -10.58
N VAL A 40 3.16 24.69 -10.01
CA VAL A 40 1.97 23.83 -9.95
C VAL A 40 1.40 23.57 -11.36
N ASN A 41 1.34 24.59 -12.20
CA ASN A 41 0.91 24.46 -13.60
C ASN A 41 1.86 23.58 -14.42
N ALA A 42 3.17 23.67 -14.16
CA ALA A 42 4.16 22.81 -14.78
C ALA A 42 3.93 21.34 -14.39
N LEU A 43 3.75 21.04 -13.10
CA LEU A 43 3.37 19.70 -12.63
C LEU A 43 2.08 19.18 -13.27
N LYS A 44 1.07 20.05 -13.44
CA LYS A 44 -0.18 19.70 -14.12
C LYS A 44 0.04 19.36 -15.59
N ALA A 45 0.87 20.12 -16.30
CA ALA A 45 1.23 19.85 -17.68
C ALA A 45 2.01 18.53 -17.81
N LEU A 46 2.97 18.27 -16.91
CA LEU A 46 3.71 17.00 -16.86
C LEU A 46 2.78 15.81 -16.64
N ARG A 47 1.82 15.94 -15.73
CA ARG A 47 0.81 14.91 -15.50
C ARG A 47 0.02 14.64 -16.78
N ALA A 48 -0.46 15.67 -17.47
CA ALA A 48 -1.21 15.49 -18.72
C ALA A 48 -0.38 14.77 -19.80
N LEU A 49 0.92 15.06 -19.90
CA LEU A 49 1.84 14.33 -20.79
C LEU A 49 2.05 12.87 -20.35
N CYS A 50 2.16 12.61 -19.05
CA CYS A 50 2.25 11.24 -18.53
C CYS A 50 0.98 10.42 -18.82
N GLU A 51 -0.20 11.04 -18.70
CA GLU A 51 -1.49 10.41 -18.94
C GLU A 51 -1.72 10.06 -20.42
N GLN A 52 -1.02 10.74 -21.35
CA GLN A 52 -1.01 10.37 -22.77
C GLN A 52 -0.23 9.07 -23.04
N GLY A 53 0.47 8.52 -22.04
CA GLY A 53 1.10 7.20 -22.13
C GLY A 53 2.40 7.16 -22.95
N ASP A 54 3.06 8.31 -23.12
CA ASP A 54 4.28 8.39 -23.92
C ASP A 54 5.46 7.64 -23.26
N ALA A 55 5.77 6.46 -23.78
CA ALA A 55 6.72 5.53 -23.20
C ALA A 55 8.11 6.15 -22.97
N VAL A 56 8.63 6.93 -23.93
CA VAL A 56 9.97 7.55 -23.82
C VAL A 56 10.03 8.56 -22.67
N LEU A 57 8.90 9.18 -22.28
CA LEU A 57 8.82 10.25 -21.29
C LEU A 57 8.79 9.58 -19.95
N LEU A 58 7.89 8.61 -19.81
CA LEU A 58 7.78 7.78 -18.62
C LEU A 58 9.08 7.04 -18.32
N ASP A 59 9.82 6.59 -19.35
CA ASP A 59 11.13 5.98 -19.17
C ASP A 59 12.19 6.99 -18.72
N SER A 60 12.25 8.17 -19.35
CA SER A 60 13.13 9.27 -18.91
C SER A 60 12.84 9.72 -17.47
N LEU A 61 11.57 9.86 -17.10
CA LEU A 61 11.16 10.23 -15.75
C LEU A 61 11.43 9.12 -14.71
N SER A 62 11.53 7.87 -15.14
CA SER A 62 11.87 6.74 -14.27
C SER A 62 13.37 6.63 -13.94
N ILE A 63 14.22 7.48 -14.54
CA ILE A 63 15.64 7.61 -14.19
C ILE A 63 15.76 8.25 -12.80
N ALA A 64 16.75 7.82 -12.02
CA ALA A 64 16.87 8.11 -10.60
C ALA A 64 16.72 9.59 -10.23
N ASP A 65 17.41 10.50 -10.92
CA ASP A 65 17.37 11.93 -10.58
C ASP A 65 16.01 12.57 -10.86
N ASN A 66 15.32 12.16 -11.93
CA ASN A 66 13.99 12.66 -12.28
C ASN A 66 12.93 12.12 -11.31
N ALA A 67 12.98 10.81 -11.01
CA ALA A 67 12.11 10.21 -10.03
C ALA A 67 12.30 10.84 -8.64
N ARG A 68 13.57 11.10 -8.25
CA ARG A 68 13.94 11.77 -7.00
C ARG A 68 13.39 13.16 -6.89
N THR A 69 13.42 13.88 -7.99
CA THR A 69 12.83 15.21 -8.06
C THR A 69 11.31 15.15 -7.84
N LEU A 70 10.61 14.19 -8.44
CA LEU A 70 9.16 14.03 -8.25
C LEU A 70 8.79 13.62 -6.82
N TYR A 71 9.44 12.61 -6.23
CA TYR A 71 9.14 12.22 -4.85
C TYR A 71 9.63 13.25 -3.83
N GLY A 72 10.67 14.04 -4.14
CA GLY A 72 11.09 15.19 -3.34
C GLY A 72 10.00 16.27 -3.27
N VAL A 73 9.30 16.53 -4.39
CA VAL A 73 8.12 17.41 -4.39
C VAL A 73 6.99 16.85 -3.54
N VAL A 74 6.76 15.53 -3.57
CA VAL A 74 5.76 14.87 -2.71
C VAL A 74 6.12 15.04 -1.24
N ALA A 75 7.37 14.78 -0.84
CA ALA A 75 7.83 14.95 0.53
C ALA A 75 7.66 16.39 1.02
N LEU A 76 8.14 17.36 0.22
CA LEU A 76 8.04 18.77 0.55
C LEU A 76 6.58 19.24 0.67
N ALA A 77 5.72 18.84 -0.27
CA ALA A 77 4.32 19.21 -0.24
C ALA A 77 3.60 18.59 0.97
N SER A 78 3.86 17.32 1.30
CA SER A 78 3.30 16.69 2.49
C SER A 78 3.74 17.38 3.78
N ALA A 79 5.03 17.68 3.93
CA ALA A 79 5.55 18.37 5.11
C ALA A 79 4.92 19.76 5.31
N ASN A 80 4.73 20.52 4.23
CA ASN A 80 4.07 21.83 4.31
C ASN A 80 2.57 21.71 4.59
N ILE A 81 1.88 20.71 4.01
CA ILE A 81 0.46 20.46 4.31
C ILE A 81 0.28 20.12 5.79
N ASP A 82 1.09 19.21 6.34
CA ASP A 82 1.03 18.84 7.76
C ASP A 82 1.38 20.02 8.68
N ALA A 83 2.34 20.85 8.29
CA ALA A 83 2.70 22.06 9.05
C ALA A 83 1.55 23.08 9.07
N ILE A 84 0.87 23.29 7.93
CA ILE A 84 -0.26 24.22 7.85
C ILE A 84 -1.49 23.64 8.59
N ASP A 85 -1.76 22.33 8.49
CA ASP A 85 -2.85 21.66 9.20
C ASP A 85 -2.68 21.73 10.74
N ALA A 86 -1.44 21.84 11.22
CA ALA A 86 -1.14 22.02 12.63
C ALA A 86 -1.27 23.47 13.14
N ASP A 87 -1.31 24.48 12.26
CA ASP A 87 -1.43 25.90 12.63
C ASP A 87 -2.90 26.32 12.72
N VAL A 88 -3.26 26.97 13.83
CA VAL A 88 -4.64 27.34 14.18
C VAL A 88 -5.08 28.65 13.51
N ASN A 89 -4.17 29.41 12.88
CA ASN A 89 -4.46 30.73 12.30
C ASN A 89 -4.84 30.65 10.80
N ALA A 90 -6.13 30.77 10.49
CA ALA A 90 -6.79 30.02 9.42
C ALA A 90 -6.95 30.64 8.00
N ASP A 91 -6.58 31.88 7.70
CA ASP A 91 -7.00 32.48 6.40
C ASP A 91 -5.96 32.40 5.28
N THR A 92 -4.67 32.62 5.55
CA THR A 92 -3.58 32.37 4.57
C THR A 92 -3.27 30.87 4.42
N ALA A 93 -3.71 30.06 5.37
CA ALA A 93 -3.57 28.60 5.37
C ALA A 93 -4.32 27.93 4.19
N SER A 94 -5.49 28.44 3.82
CA SER A 94 -6.37 27.79 2.83
C SER A 94 -5.81 27.80 1.40
N ALA A 95 -5.24 28.92 0.95
CA ALA A 95 -4.62 29.02 -0.37
C ALA A 95 -3.31 28.22 -0.46
N GLY A 96 -2.52 28.20 0.63
CA GLY A 96 -1.33 27.38 0.77
C GLY A 96 -1.62 25.89 0.70
N LEU A 97 -2.61 25.42 1.47
CA LEU A 97 -3.06 24.02 1.47
C LEU A 97 -3.51 23.58 0.08
N LEU A 98 -4.28 24.40 -0.63
CA LEU A 98 -4.78 24.07 -1.96
C LEU A 98 -3.64 23.92 -2.98
N LEU A 99 -2.68 24.85 -3.00
CA LEU A 99 -1.57 24.82 -3.94
C LEU A 99 -0.59 23.69 -3.64
N TRP A 100 -0.25 23.45 -2.37
CA TRP A 100 0.55 22.29 -1.98
C TRP A 100 -0.16 20.96 -2.26
N GLY A 101 -1.47 20.89 -2.01
CA GLY A 101 -2.29 19.73 -2.33
C GLY A 101 -2.30 19.42 -3.83
N HIS A 102 -2.41 20.44 -4.68
CA HIS A 102 -2.29 20.26 -6.13
C HIS A 102 -0.89 19.82 -6.56
N ALA A 103 0.17 20.39 -5.98
CA ALA A 103 1.54 19.96 -6.27
C ALA A 103 1.75 18.48 -5.92
N ARG A 104 1.37 18.07 -4.69
CA ARG A 104 1.42 16.67 -4.23
C ARG A 104 0.64 15.74 -5.16
N LYS A 105 -0.62 16.08 -5.44
CA LYS A 105 -1.50 15.29 -6.32
C LYS A 105 -0.89 15.08 -7.69
N ASN A 106 -0.43 16.14 -8.34
CA ASN A 106 0.10 16.05 -9.70
C ASN A 106 1.41 15.25 -9.74
N ALA A 107 2.30 15.45 -8.75
CA ALA A 107 3.54 14.67 -8.63
C ALA A 107 3.25 13.16 -8.41
N LEU A 108 2.33 12.83 -7.49
CA LEU A 108 1.90 11.45 -7.25
C LEU A 108 1.27 10.82 -8.49
N ALA A 109 0.42 11.55 -9.21
CA ALA A 109 -0.20 11.06 -10.44
C ALA A 109 0.86 10.74 -11.52
N CYS A 110 1.89 11.58 -11.68
CA CYS A 110 3.02 11.27 -12.55
C CYS A 110 3.73 9.98 -12.13
N LEU A 111 4.02 9.83 -10.82
CA LEU A 111 4.66 8.63 -10.28
C LEU A 111 3.82 7.36 -10.49
N VAL A 112 2.49 7.45 -10.38
CA VAL A 112 1.57 6.35 -10.69
C VAL A 112 1.64 5.98 -12.17
N CYS A 113 1.66 6.96 -13.09
CA CYS A 113 1.84 6.73 -14.52
C CYS A 113 3.20 6.08 -14.83
N ILE A 114 4.27 6.49 -14.14
CA ILE A 114 5.61 5.88 -14.25
C ILE A 114 5.52 4.42 -13.77
N ALA A 115 4.91 4.16 -12.62
CA ALA A 115 4.71 2.83 -12.04
C ALA A 115 3.65 1.97 -12.76
N SER A 116 3.36 2.22 -14.05
CA SER A 116 2.42 1.43 -14.86
C SER A 116 3.05 0.17 -15.47
N ASN A 117 4.36 -0.01 -15.36
CA ASN A 117 5.09 -1.15 -15.92
C ASN A 117 6.10 -1.70 -14.92
N GLU A 118 6.28 -3.02 -14.93
CA GLU A 118 7.21 -3.74 -14.04
C GLU A 118 8.64 -3.18 -14.05
N ALA A 119 9.23 -2.89 -15.21
CA ALA A 119 10.60 -2.37 -15.30
C ALA A 119 10.72 -1.01 -14.62
N ARG A 120 9.72 -0.13 -14.80
CA ARG A 120 9.68 1.18 -14.14
C ARG A 120 9.42 1.07 -12.65
N CYS A 121 8.55 0.15 -12.22
CA CYS A 121 8.36 -0.15 -10.80
C CYS A 121 9.65 -0.61 -10.13
N LYS A 122 10.43 -1.49 -10.77
CA LYS A 122 11.74 -1.93 -10.28
C LYS A 122 12.70 -0.74 -10.15
N ARG A 123 12.82 0.09 -11.19
CA ARG A 123 13.66 1.31 -11.15
C ARG A 123 13.28 2.24 -10.01
N LEU A 124 11.98 2.55 -9.86
CA LEU A 124 11.49 3.42 -8.78
C LEU A 124 11.85 2.90 -7.37
N VAL A 125 11.84 1.58 -7.16
CA VAL A 125 12.24 0.99 -5.87
C VAL A 125 13.76 1.01 -5.68
N LEU A 126 14.54 0.72 -6.73
CA LEU A 126 16.01 0.79 -6.68
C LEU A 126 16.54 2.21 -6.43
N CYS A 127 15.83 3.24 -6.87
CA CYS A 127 16.17 4.63 -6.55
C CYS A 127 16.14 4.93 -5.04
N ASN A 128 15.59 4.04 -4.22
CA ASN A 128 15.57 4.15 -2.76
C ASN A 128 16.87 3.63 -2.10
N THR A 129 17.65 2.79 -2.78
CA THR A 129 18.82 2.09 -2.19
C THR A 129 20.14 2.84 -2.34
N ASP A 130 20.24 3.79 -3.29
CA ASP A 130 21.48 4.53 -3.58
C ASP A 130 21.88 5.56 -2.50
N THR A 131 21.16 5.64 -1.37
CA THR A 131 21.49 6.54 -0.25
C THR A 131 22.21 5.86 0.92
N VAL A 132 22.64 4.60 0.76
CA VAL A 132 23.39 3.87 1.79
C VAL A 132 24.71 3.34 1.23
N GLU A 133 25.68 4.24 1.05
CA GLU A 133 27.09 3.84 1.07
C GLU A 133 27.88 4.78 1.99
N GLY A 134 28.01 4.34 3.25
CA GLY A 134 28.85 4.97 4.26
C GLY A 134 28.69 4.26 5.60
N PRO A 135 29.67 3.46 6.06
CA PRO A 135 29.64 2.92 7.40
C PRO A 135 29.95 4.06 8.39
N GLY A 136 28.91 4.55 9.06
CA GLY A 136 29.07 5.34 10.28
C GLY A 136 28.88 6.85 10.15
N VAL A 137 27.67 7.30 9.82
CA VAL A 137 27.04 8.49 10.42
C VAL A 137 25.53 8.25 10.35
N GLY A 138 24.79 8.50 11.44
CA GLY A 138 23.33 8.33 11.53
C GLY A 138 22.51 9.32 10.69
N SER A 139 22.84 9.51 9.42
CA SER A 139 22.02 10.28 8.48
C SER A 139 20.78 9.46 8.12
N SER A 140 19.61 9.97 8.47
CA SER A 140 18.33 9.43 7.99
C SER A 140 18.43 9.20 6.48
N PRO A 141 18.04 8.02 5.97
CA PRO A 141 17.97 7.81 4.53
C PRO A 141 17.12 8.92 3.92
N GLY A 142 17.58 9.46 2.80
CA GLY A 142 16.87 10.52 2.09
C GLY A 142 15.44 10.11 1.76
N PRO A 143 14.58 11.07 1.34
CA PRO A 143 13.23 10.74 0.92
C PRO A 143 13.28 9.67 -0.17
N SER A 144 12.41 8.67 -0.05
CA SER A 144 12.31 7.56 -0.98
C SER A 144 10.88 7.53 -1.51
N VAL A 145 10.63 7.00 -2.71
CA VAL A 145 9.27 7.03 -3.28
C VAL A 145 8.27 6.29 -2.38
N CYS A 146 8.71 5.17 -1.80
CA CYS A 146 7.89 4.39 -0.88
C CYS A 146 7.78 5.10 0.48
N GLY A 147 8.86 5.69 1.00
CA GLY A 147 8.86 6.48 2.22
C GLY A 147 7.87 7.63 2.16
N CYS A 148 7.89 8.41 1.08
CA CYS A 148 6.95 9.52 0.87
C CYS A 148 5.48 9.05 0.87
N CYS A 149 5.19 7.89 0.28
CA CYS A 149 3.85 7.31 0.33
C CYS A 149 3.46 6.89 1.75
N VAL A 150 4.38 6.26 2.49
CA VAL A 150 4.15 5.84 3.88
C VAL A 150 3.94 7.04 4.78
N ASP A 151 4.71 8.12 4.61
CA ASP A 151 4.52 9.37 5.34
C ASP A 151 3.11 9.94 5.11
N ILE A 152 2.57 9.85 3.88
CA ILE A 152 1.18 10.24 3.59
C ILE A 152 0.16 9.35 4.31
N LEU A 153 0.41 8.04 4.46
CA LEU A 153 -0.48 7.15 5.22
C LEU A 153 -0.59 7.57 6.69
N HIS A 154 0.48 8.13 7.25
CA HIS A 154 0.59 8.58 8.64
C HIS A 154 0.27 10.08 8.84
N SER A 155 0.21 10.85 7.76
CA SER A 155 -0.10 12.28 7.78
C SER A 155 -1.48 12.54 8.38
N ARG A 156 -1.61 13.58 9.22
CA ARG A 156 -2.90 13.99 9.80
C ARG A 156 -3.86 14.48 8.72
N ALA A 157 -3.32 15.14 7.71
CA ALA A 157 -4.06 15.64 6.56
C ALA A 157 -4.61 14.52 5.67
N SER A 158 -4.16 13.27 5.79
CA SER A 158 -4.69 12.13 5.02
C SER A 158 -6.19 11.91 5.19
N ARG A 159 -6.75 12.29 6.34
CA ARG A 159 -8.20 12.20 6.63
C ARG A 159 -9.04 13.14 5.76
N ALA A 160 -8.44 14.22 5.25
CA ALA A 160 -9.09 15.22 4.41
C ALA A 160 -8.59 15.16 2.95
N ASP A 161 -7.33 14.78 2.70
CA ASP A 161 -6.78 14.57 1.37
C ASP A 161 -6.95 13.11 0.89
N MET A 162 -8.19 12.82 0.52
CA MET A 162 -8.59 11.56 -0.08
C MET A 162 -7.79 11.18 -1.32
N GLU A 163 -7.46 12.16 -2.14
CA GLU A 163 -6.81 11.93 -3.42
C GLU A 163 -5.33 11.60 -3.24
N GLY A 164 -4.63 12.32 -2.35
CA GLY A 164 -3.26 12.00 -1.96
C GLY A 164 -3.15 10.61 -1.35
N LEU A 165 -4.07 10.24 -0.46
CA LEU A 165 -4.13 8.90 0.13
C LEU A 165 -4.36 7.81 -0.92
N ARG A 166 -5.31 8.03 -1.84
CA ARG A 166 -5.60 7.08 -2.92
C ARG A 166 -4.42 6.91 -3.88
N LEU A 167 -3.79 8.01 -4.31
CA LEU A 167 -2.67 7.96 -5.24
C LEU A 167 -1.42 7.34 -4.61
N SER A 168 -1.11 7.68 -3.35
CA SER A 168 0.01 7.07 -2.62
C SER A 168 -0.18 5.56 -2.41
N THR A 169 -1.38 5.13 -2.01
CA THR A 169 -1.72 3.70 -1.88
C THR A 169 -1.64 2.99 -3.25
N ASN A 170 -2.13 3.62 -4.32
CA ASN A 170 -2.05 3.03 -5.66
C ASN A 170 -0.60 2.92 -6.15
N LEU A 171 0.23 3.91 -5.83
CA LEU A 171 1.66 3.87 -6.12
C LEU A 171 2.34 2.73 -5.36
N LEU A 172 2.09 2.60 -4.04
CA LEU A 172 2.59 1.48 -3.22
C LEU A 172 2.16 0.12 -3.79
N ARG A 173 0.90 -0.01 -4.20
CA ARG A 173 0.39 -1.21 -4.87
C ARG A 173 1.17 -1.50 -6.15
N ASN A 174 1.29 -0.52 -7.03
CA ASN A 174 1.95 -0.68 -8.33
C ASN A 174 3.43 -1.08 -8.17
N VAL A 175 4.17 -0.43 -7.27
CA VAL A 175 5.58 -0.78 -7.03
C VAL A 175 5.74 -2.12 -6.33
N SER A 176 4.69 -2.65 -5.68
CA SER A 176 4.67 -3.99 -5.05
C SER A 176 4.21 -5.11 -6.01
N MET A 177 3.73 -4.78 -7.22
CA MET A 177 3.31 -5.79 -8.20
C MET A 177 4.46 -6.73 -8.57
N PRO A 178 5.68 -6.25 -8.92
CA PRO A 178 6.82 -7.12 -9.14
C PRO A 178 7.24 -7.82 -7.84
N ALA A 179 7.33 -9.15 -7.87
CA ALA A 179 7.69 -9.94 -6.68
C ALA A 179 9.02 -9.50 -6.05
N ALA A 180 10.01 -9.15 -6.89
CA ALA A 180 11.33 -8.68 -6.45
C ALA A 180 11.29 -7.39 -5.59
N ASN A 181 10.24 -6.57 -5.74
CA ASN A 181 10.14 -5.31 -5.00
C ASN A 181 9.50 -5.46 -3.63
N ARG A 182 8.66 -6.49 -3.41
CA ARG A 182 7.78 -6.60 -2.22
C ARG A 182 8.57 -6.47 -0.92
N ALA A 183 9.67 -7.23 -0.80
CA ALA A 183 10.50 -7.21 0.41
C ALA A 183 11.08 -5.83 0.72
N ALA A 184 11.47 -5.06 -0.31
CA ALA A 184 11.99 -3.70 -0.14
C ALA A 184 10.88 -2.71 0.23
N VAL A 185 9.72 -2.79 -0.42
CA VAL A 185 8.57 -1.91 -0.13
C VAL A 185 8.06 -2.15 1.30
N GLY A 186 7.90 -3.42 1.70
CA GLY A 186 7.46 -3.76 3.05
C GLY A 186 8.53 -3.55 4.13
N ALA A 187 9.79 -3.34 3.76
CA ALA A 187 10.86 -2.96 4.69
C ALA A 187 10.83 -1.47 5.07
N VAL A 188 10.09 -0.64 4.31
CA VAL A 188 9.95 0.78 4.63
C VAL A 188 9.22 0.90 5.98
N GLY A 189 9.87 1.59 6.91
CA GLY A 189 9.38 1.75 8.28
C GLY A 189 7.95 2.29 8.29
N GLY A 190 7.04 1.54 8.92
CA GLY A 190 5.64 1.94 9.03
C GLY A 190 4.75 1.64 7.81
N ALA A 191 5.24 0.97 6.76
CA ALA A 191 4.44 0.68 5.56
C ALA A 191 3.22 -0.20 5.86
N ILE A 192 3.44 -1.36 6.50
CA ILE A 192 2.37 -2.30 6.83
C ILE A 192 1.43 -1.70 7.88
N THR A 193 1.97 -1.06 8.93
CA THR A 193 1.16 -0.44 9.99
C THR A 193 0.33 0.72 9.45
N GLY A 194 0.91 1.59 8.62
CA GLY A 194 0.19 2.70 7.98
C GLY A 194 -0.95 2.21 7.08
N LEU A 195 -0.74 1.14 6.32
CA LEU A 195 -1.83 0.53 5.54
C LEU A 195 -2.90 -0.07 6.46
N LEU A 196 -2.53 -0.77 7.53
CA LEU A 196 -3.48 -1.33 8.51
C LEU A 196 -4.32 -0.26 9.21
N GLU A 197 -3.79 0.94 9.41
CA GLU A 197 -4.53 2.08 9.96
C GLU A 197 -5.62 2.60 9.01
N GLN A 198 -5.48 2.34 7.71
CA GLN A 198 -6.38 2.82 6.66
C GLN A 198 -7.38 1.76 6.16
N VAL A 199 -7.40 0.55 6.74
CA VAL A 199 -8.38 -0.50 6.32
C VAL A 199 -9.83 -0.13 6.63
N SER A 200 -10.05 0.73 7.63
CA SER A 200 -11.37 1.25 8.04
C SER A 200 -11.70 2.59 7.38
N HIS A 201 -11.03 2.94 6.29
CA HIS A 201 -11.22 4.24 5.65
C HIS A 201 -12.68 4.44 5.20
N LYS A 202 -13.24 5.64 5.40
CA LYS A 202 -14.66 5.95 5.11
C LYS A 202 -15.04 5.78 3.63
N GLU A 203 -14.08 6.05 2.75
CA GLU A 203 -14.22 5.88 1.31
C GLU A 203 -13.89 4.42 0.92
N PRO A 204 -14.84 3.67 0.35
CA PRO A 204 -14.72 2.23 0.18
C PRO A 204 -13.67 1.82 -0.87
N ASN A 205 -13.37 2.67 -1.85
CA ASN A 205 -12.35 2.35 -2.85
C ASN A 205 -10.94 2.41 -2.27
N VAL A 206 -10.66 3.37 -1.38
CA VAL A 206 -9.41 3.45 -0.61
C VAL A 206 -9.29 2.23 0.30
N ALA A 207 -10.33 1.86 1.05
CA ALA A 207 -10.29 0.66 1.89
C ALA A 207 -10.01 -0.61 1.06
N ALA A 208 -10.65 -0.77 -0.10
CA ALA A 208 -10.40 -1.88 -1.01
C ALA A 208 -8.99 -1.88 -1.60
N LEU A 209 -8.46 -0.70 -1.94
CA LEU A 209 -7.12 -0.51 -2.47
C LEU A 209 -6.05 -0.82 -1.41
N VAL A 210 -6.25 -0.36 -0.17
CA VAL A 210 -5.41 -0.66 0.99
C VAL A 210 -5.37 -2.17 1.24
N ALA A 211 -6.53 -2.82 1.29
CA ALA A 211 -6.63 -4.28 1.47
C ALA A 211 -5.87 -5.04 0.38
N ALA A 212 -6.05 -4.65 -0.89
CA ALA A 212 -5.34 -5.26 -2.01
C ALA A 212 -3.82 -5.02 -1.96
N THR A 213 -3.39 -3.87 -1.44
CA THR A 213 -1.96 -3.52 -1.26
C THR A 213 -1.33 -4.35 -0.16
N LEU A 214 -2.01 -4.49 0.99
CA LEU A 214 -1.58 -5.36 2.10
C LEU A 214 -1.40 -6.81 1.63
N ARG A 215 -2.41 -7.38 0.96
CA ARG A 215 -2.33 -8.74 0.39
C ARG A 215 -1.14 -8.88 -0.57
N LEU A 216 -0.96 -7.90 -1.47
CA LEU A 216 0.11 -7.94 -2.45
C LEU A 216 1.51 -7.91 -1.82
N LEU A 217 1.69 -7.16 -0.73
CA LEU A 217 2.97 -7.08 -0.02
C LEU A 217 3.39 -8.42 0.59
N VAL A 218 2.46 -9.22 1.08
CA VAL A 218 2.76 -10.53 1.72
C VAL A 218 2.70 -11.70 0.75
N GLN A 219 2.04 -11.55 -0.40
CA GLN A 219 1.92 -12.64 -1.38
C GLN A 219 3.29 -13.13 -1.85
N GLY A 220 3.63 -14.39 -1.54
CA GLY A 220 4.92 -14.99 -1.91
C GLY A 220 6.13 -14.22 -1.38
N CYS A 221 5.99 -13.53 -0.24
CA CYS A 221 7.07 -12.76 0.38
C CYS A 221 7.07 -13.02 1.90
N ASP A 222 7.73 -14.11 2.30
CA ASP A 222 7.79 -14.58 3.69
C ASP A 222 8.31 -13.48 4.63
N LEU A 223 9.33 -12.71 4.21
CA LEU A 223 9.86 -11.58 4.99
C LEU A 223 8.78 -10.54 5.36
N ASN A 224 7.87 -10.22 4.44
CA ASN A 224 6.78 -9.28 4.71
C ASN A 224 5.65 -9.93 5.51
N ALA A 225 5.38 -11.22 5.30
CA ALA A 225 4.44 -11.96 6.14
C ALA A 225 4.92 -11.98 7.60
N THR A 226 6.19 -12.28 7.85
CA THR A 226 6.83 -12.20 9.17
C THR A 226 6.72 -10.80 9.78
N ARG A 227 7.03 -9.75 9.00
CA ARG A 227 6.87 -8.35 9.46
C ARG A 227 5.42 -8.01 9.81
N ALA A 228 4.47 -8.45 9.00
CA ALA A 228 3.05 -8.25 9.27
C ALA A 228 2.62 -8.95 10.55
N ALA A 229 2.97 -10.24 10.72
CA ALA A 229 2.66 -11.01 11.94
C ALA A 229 3.28 -10.39 13.20
N SER A 230 4.42 -9.71 13.06
CA SER A 230 5.11 -9.01 14.17
C SER A 230 4.44 -7.69 14.58
N VAL A 231 3.47 -7.18 13.82
CA VAL A 231 2.74 -5.95 14.19
C VAL A 231 1.82 -6.27 15.38
N PRO A 232 1.92 -5.54 16.51
CA PRO A 232 1.02 -5.74 17.64
C PRO A 232 -0.44 -5.63 17.22
N SER A 233 -1.24 -6.65 17.53
CA SER A 233 -2.65 -6.70 17.16
C SER A 233 -2.88 -6.49 15.66
N VAL A 234 -1.99 -7.02 14.81
CA VAL A 234 -2.03 -6.89 13.34
C VAL A 234 -3.44 -7.06 12.75
N PHE A 235 -4.20 -8.04 13.26
CA PHE A 235 -5.55 -8.32 12.77
C PHE A 235 -6.65 -7.67 13.60
N GLY A 236 -6.37 -7.16 14.81
CA GLY A 236 -7.39 -6.59 15.70
C GLY A 236 -8.23 -5.53 14.99
N ARG A 237 -7.57 -4.58 14.32
CA ARG A 237 -8.26 -3.54 13.53
C ARG A 237 -9.13 -4.08 12.40
N ILE A 238 -8.74 -5.18 11.77
CA ILE A 238 -9.51 -5.83 10.69
C ILE A 238 -10.72 -6.55 11.28
N LEU A 239 -10.52 -7.27 12.39
CA LEU A 239 -11.55 -8.08 13.04
C LEU A 239 -12.60 -7.25 13.77
N ASP A 240 -12.25 -6.01 14.15
CA ASP A 240 -13.18 -5.05 14.76
C ASP A 240 -14.01 -4.27 13.72
N LEU A 241 -13.81 -4.49 12.42
CA LEU A 241 -14.61 -3.87 11.36
C LEU A 241 -16.04 -4.41 11.35
N ASP A 242 -17.02 -3.53 11.14
CA ASP A 242 -18.38 -3.94 10.80
C ASP A 242 -18.40 -4.55 9.39
N MET A 243 -18.32 -5.87 9.34
CA MET A 243 -18.27 -6.62 8.10
C MET A 243 -19.50 -6.39 7.22
N THR A 244 -20.66 -6.09 7.78
CA THR A 244 -21.88 -5.82 7.00
C THR A 244 -21.77 -4.56 6.15
N ARG A 245 -20.89 -3.63 6.54
CA ARG A 245 -20.63 -2.37 5.84
C ARG A 245 -19.39 -2.40 4.97
N LEU A 246 -18.52 -3.40 5.13
CA LEU A 246 -17.31 -3.51 4.34
C LEU A 246 -17.62 -4.06 2.93
N HIS A 247 -17.11 -3.36 1.92
CA HIS A 247 -17.25 -3.77 0.52
C HIS A 247 -16.76 -5.22 0.31
N PRO A 248 -17.50 -6.10 -0.40
CA PRO A 248 -17.15 -7.52 -0.54
C PRO A 248 -15.74 -7.78 -1.06
N HIS A 249 -15.27 -6.94 -2.00
CA HIS A 249 -13.89 -7.03 -2.50
C HIS A 249 -12.84 -6.73 -1.42
N ALA A 250 -13.06 -5.69 -0.59
CA ALA A 250 -12.13 -5.37 0.49
C ALA A 250 -12.10 -6.49 1.53
N ARG A 251 -13.28 -7.04 1.88
CA ARG A 251 -13.41 -8.20 2.77
C ARG A 251 -12.59 -9.40 2.26
N ALA A 252 -12.75 -9.77 1.00
CA ALA A 252 -11.99 -10.88 0.41
C ALA A 252 -10.49 -10.61 0.45
N GLU A 253 -10.03 -9.43 0.06
CA GLU A 253 -8.60 -9.09 0.06
C GLU A 253 -7.99 -9.07 1.48
N LEU A 254 -8.72 -8.60 2.49
CA LEU A 254 -8.28 -8.67 3.90
C LEU A 254 -8.22 -10.12 4.41
N ALA A 255 -9.18 -10.96 4.03
CA ALA A 255 -9.17 -12.37 4.41
C ALA A 255 -7.96 -13.09 3.80
N ARG A 256 -7.66 -12.80 2.53
CA ARG A 256 -6.46 -13.31 1.85
C ARG A 256 -5.17 -12.81 2.50
N PHE A 257 -5.12 -11.54 2.89
CA PHE A 257 -3.98 -10.98 3.62
C PHE A 257 -3.75 -11.73 4.95
N ILE A 258 -4.79 -12.00 5.73
CA ILE A 258 -4.70 -12.79 6.97
C ILE A 258 -4.18 -14.20 6.67
N CYS A 259 -4.79 -14.90 5.71
CA CYS A 259 -4.39 -16.26 5.36
C CYS A 259 -2.93 -16.34 4.90
N LEU A 260 -2.51 -15.45 4.00
CA LEU A 260 -1.13 -15.40 3.51
C LEU A 260 -0.14 -15.05 4.62
N THR A 261 -0.50 -14.13 5.51
CA THR A 261 0.35 -13.78 6.66
C THR A 261 0.56 -14.98 7.57
N ILE A 262 -0.51 -15.71 7.92
CA ILE A 262 -0.42 -16.93 8.75
C ILE A 262 0.37 -18.03 8.04
N ALA A 263 0.13 -18.23 6.74
CA ALA A 263 0.74 -19.30 5.96
C ALA A 263 2.26 -19.12 5.75
N HIS A 264 2.73 -17.87 5.65
CA HIS A 264 4.09 -17.54 5.23
C HIS A 264 4.97 -16.90 6.32
N ALA A 265 4.39 -16.41 7.41
CA ALA A 265 5.20 -15.83 8.48
C ALA A 265 6.04 -16.89 9.19
N ASP A 266 7.22 -16.45 9.65
CA ASP A 266 8.10 -17.29 10.45
C ASP A 266 7.41 -17.71 11.75
N ALA A 267 7.70 -18.95 12.14
CA ALA A 267 7.18 -19.61 13.34
C ALA A 267 7.19 -18.74 14.60
N SER A 268 8.29 -18.03 14.83
CA SER A 268 8.51 -17.19 16.01
C SER A 268 7.66 -15.92 16.03
N SER A 269 7.11 -15.51 14.88
CA SER A 269 6.30 -14.30 14.74
C SER A 269 4.79 -14.57 14.86
N LEU A 270 4.38 -15.84 14.79
CA LEU A 270 3.00 -16.27 14.97
C LEU A 270 2.65 -16.38 16.46
N ASN A 271 2.39 -15.24 17.09
CA ASN A 271 1.90 -15.22 18.47
C ASN A 271 0.39 -15.54 18.55
N GLU A 272 -0.13 -15.71 19.77
CA GLU A 272 -1.54 -16.03 20.01
C GLU A 272 -2.52 -15.03 19.39
N SER A 273 -2.15 -13.75 19.27
CA SER A 273 -3.01 -12.73 18.65
C SER A 273 -3.16 -12.89 17.14
N VAL A 274 -2.13 -13.42 16.47
CA VAL A 274 -2.14 -13.73 15.03
C VAL A 274 -2.97 -15.00 14.78
N LEU A 275 -2.90 -15.95 15.70
CA LEU A 275 -3.64 -17.21 15.67
C LEU A 275 -5.00 -17.11 16.40
N ASP A 276 -5.57 -15.91 16.56
CA ASP A 276 -6.90 -15.70 17.16
C ASP A 276 -7.98 -16.46 16.36
N MET A 277 -8.90 -17.14 17.04
CA MET A 277 -10.00 -17.89 16.41
C MET A 277 -10.88 -17.03 15.49
N ARG A 278 -11.05 -15.73 15.79
CA ARG A 278 -11.73 -14.76 14.92
C ARG A 278 -10.95 -14.55 13.63
N ALA A 279 -9.62 -14.49 13.67
CA ALA A 279 -8.77 -14.40 12.48
C ALA A 279 -8.91 -15.66 11.61
N LEU A 280 -8.89 -16.85 12.22
CA LEU A 280 -9.05 -18.12 11.51
C LEU A 280 -10.44 -18.25 10.88
N ARG A 281 -11.52 -17.92 11.59
CA ARG A 281 -12.88 -17.87 11.03
C ARG A 281 -12.98 -16.87 9.88
N PHE A 282 -12.37 -15.70 10.04
CA PHE A 282 -12.35 -14.67 9.01
C PHE A 282 -11.62 -15.12 7.75
N GLY A 283 -10.49 -15.82 7.87
CA GLY A 283 -9.80 -16.42 6.74
C GLY A 283 -10.59 -17.56 6.10
N ALA A 284 -11.20 -18.42 6.93
CA ALA A 284 -11.99 -19.57 6.48
C ALA A 284 -13.22 -19.19 5.64
N PHE A 285 -13.72 -17.94 5.75
CA PHE A 285 -14.70 -17.34 4.82
C PHE A 285 -14.38 -17.62 3.34
N LEU A 286 -13.09 -17.62 2.96
CA LEU A 286 -12.65 -17.85 1.59
C LEU A 286 -13.02 -19.24 1.05
N LEU A 287 -13.24 -20.24 1.93
CA LEU A 287 -13.67 -21.59 1.55
C LEU A 287 -15.09 -21.61 0.95
N GLY A 288 -15.93 -20.63 1.27
CA GLY A 288 -17.25 -20.46 0.65
C GLY A 288 -17.21 -19.86 -0.77
N SER A 289 -16.02 -19.53 -1.28
CA SER A 289 -15.85 -18.96 -2.62
C SER A 289 -15.98 -20.01 -3.73
N LYS A 290 -16.26 -19.56 -4.95
CA LYS A 290 -16.23 -20.39 -6.18
C LYS A 290 -14.83 -20.52 -6.81
N TYR A 291 -13.82 -19.88 -6.24
CA TYR A 291 -12.46 -19.82 -6.79
C TYR A 291 -11.50 -20.73 -6.00
N PRO A 292 -10.98 -21.83 -6.59
CA PRO A 292 -10.10 -22.79 -5.91
C PRO A 292 -8.84 -22.18 -5.29
N GLU A 293 -8.34 -21.11 -5.88
CA GLU A 293 -7.13 -20.39 -5.47
C GLU A 293 -7.31 -19.79 -4.08
N LEU A 294 -8.52 -19.33 -3.77
CA LEU A 294 -8.87 -18.82 -2.45
C LEU A 294 -8.99 -19.94 -1.41
N HIS A 295 -9.40 -21.14 -1.83
CA HIS A 295 -9.42 -22.31 -0.95
C HIS A 295 -8.02 -22.71 -0.54
N ARG A 296 -7.07 -22.72 -1.47
CA ARG A 296 -5.66 -23.06 -1.19
C ARG A 296 -5.03 -22.09 -0.17
N GLU A 297 -5.29 -20.79 -0.31
CA GLU A 297 -4.81 -19.78 0.65
C GLU A 297 -5.38 -20.03 2.06
N ALA A 298 -6.68 -20.29 2.18
CA ALA A 298 -7.32 -20.57 3.46
C ALA A 298 -6.85 -21.89 4.10
N VAL A 299 -6.76 -22.97 3.31
CA VAL A 299 -6.28 -24.28 3.76
C VAL A 299 -4.84 -24.21 4.24
N SER A 300 -3.99 -23.48 3.53
CA SER A 300 -2.58 -23.28 3.91
C SER A 300 -2.47 -22.60 5.28
N ALA A 301 -3.25 -21.54 5.51
CA ALA A 301 -3.30 -20.85 6.80
C ALA A 301 -3.80 -21.76 7.93
N LEU A 302 -4.90 -22.49 7.71
CA LEU A 302 -5.48 -23.41 8.70
C LEU A 302 -4.51 -24.52 9.08
N ARG A 303 -3.74 -25.05 8.12
CA ARG A 303 -2.72 -26.07 8.37
C ARG A 303 -1.61 -25.55 9.27
N VAL A 304 -1.10 -24.33 9.00
CA VAL A 304 -0.07 -23.71 9.84
C VAL A 304 -0.62 -23.45 11.25
N ALA A 305 -1.83 -22.91 11.36
CA ALA A 305 -2.48 -22.65 12.66
C ALA A 305 -2.64 -23.95 13.47
N ARG A 306 -3.14 -25.02 12.85
CA ARG A 306 -3.30 -26.33 13.47
C ARG A 306 -1.99 -26.87 14.03
N ASN A 307 -0.92 -26.80 13.25
CA ASN A 307 0.40 -27.30 13.67
C ASN A 307 1.04 -26.47 14.80
N ARG A 308 0.46 -25.31 15.15
CA ARG A 308 0.97 -24.38 16.16
C ARG A 308 0.09 -24.30 17.41
N MET A 309 -1.18 -24.67 17.31
CA MET A 309 -2.09 -24.73 18.44
C MET A 309 -1.92 -26.07 19.15
N ASP A 310 -1.02 -26.11 20.14
CA ASP A 310 -0.73 -27.32 20.94
C ASP A 310 -1.92 -27.77 21.82
N CYS A 311 -2.90 -26.91 22.06
CA CYS A 311 -4.03 -27.13 22.98
C CYS A 311 -5.38 -27.23 22.25
N GLY A 312 -5.62 -28.35 21.58
CA GLY A 312 -6.94 -28.73 21.07
C GLY A 312 -7.41 -27.88 19.90
N TRP A 313 -7.05 -28.30 18.70
CA TRP A 313 -7.58 -27.74 17.45
C TRP A 313 -9.12 -27.63 17.50
N ILE A 314 -9.64 -26.40 17.63
CA ILE A 314 -11.09 -26.13 17.68
C ILE A 314 -11.65 -25.99 16.26
N GLY A 315 -11.12 -26.78 15.30
CA GLY A 315 -11.60 -26.77 13.91
C GLY A 315 -13.10 -27.08 13.82
N ASP A 316 -13.61 -27.92 14.71
CA ASP A 316 -15.03 -28.25 14.85
C ASP A 316 -15.90 -27.05 15.26
N GLY A 317 -15.30 -26.05 15.90
CA GLY A 317 -15.98 -24.81 16.26
C GLY A 317 -15.95 -23.74 15.16
N ILE A 318 -15.19 -23.93 14.08
CA ILE A 318 -15.13 -22.96 12.99
C ILE A 318 -16.35 -23.14 12.10
N THR A 319 -17.14 -22.08 11.96
CA THR A 319 -18.22 -21.99 10.98
C THR A 319 -17.74 -21.18 9.78
N VAL A 320 -18.20 -21.57 8.61
CA VAL A 320 -17.92 -20.94 7.32
C VAL A 320 -19.27 -20.53 6.71
N PRO A 321 -19.45 -19.25 6.34
CA PRO A 321 -20.66 -18.82 5.66
C PRO A 321 -20.64 -19.34 4.20
N VAL A 322 -21.63 -20.16 3.85
CA VAL A 322 -21.81 -20.73 2.51
C VAL A 322 -23.25 -20.45 2.06
N ALA A 323 -23.42 -19.73 0.95
CA ALA A 323 -24.74 -19.50 0.32
C ALA A 323 -25.87 -19.02 1.26
N GLY A 324 -25.55 -18.26 2.31
CA GLY A 324 -26.53 -17.74 3.27
C GLY A 324 -26.79 -18.61 4.50
N SER A 325 -26.06 -19.71 4.68
CA SER A 325 -26.03 -20.50 5.92
C SER A 325 -24.62 -20.56 6.53
N GLU A 326 -24.54 -20.75 7.84
CA GLU A 326 -23.29 -21.08 8.54
C GLU A 326 -23.11 -22.61 8.52
N THR A 327 -22.02 -23.08 7.91
CA THR A 327 -21.70 -24.51 7.78
C THR A 327 -20.43 -24.81 8.56
N LEU A 328 -20.38 -25.95 9.26
CA LEU A 328 -19.18 -26.33 10.01
C LEU A 328 -18.01 -26.61 9.06
N LEU A 329 -16.81 -26.17 9.45
CA LEU A 329 -15.59 -26.32 8.66
C LEU A 329 -15.38 -27.75 8.14
N PRO A 330 -15.56 -28.84 8.93
CA PRO A 330 -15.42 -30.20 8.41
C PRO A 330 -16.36 -30.55 7.26
N GLN A 331 -17.59 -30.02 7.28
CA GLN A 331 -18.56 -30.25 6.21
C GLN A 331 -18.14 -29.51 4.94
N VAL A 332 -17.67 -28.27 5.07
CA VAL A 332 -17.15 -27.49 3.94
C VAL A 332 -15.92 -28.15 3.33
N LEU A 333 -14.96 -28.61 4.14
CA LEU A 333 -13.75 -29.28 3.64
C LEU A 333 -14.10 -30.56 2.85
N ARG A 334 -15.04 -31.38 3.33
CA ARG A 334 -15.51 -32.56 2.60
C ARG A 334 -16.19 -32.19 1.28
N ALA A 335 -17.07 -31.19 1.27
CA ALA A 335 -17.71 -30.72 0.05
C ALA A 335 -16.70 -30.19 -1.00
N LEU A 336 -15.60 -29.57 -0.54
CA LEU A 336 -14.52 -29.13 -1.43
C LEU A 336 -13.70 -30.29 -2.02
N VAL A 337 -13.56 -31.40 -1.30
CA VAL A 337 -12.98 -32.64 -1.83
C VAL A 337 -13.88 -33.24 -2.91
N ASP A 338 -15.18 -33.33 -2.64
CA ASP A 338 -16.16 -33.84 -3.61
C ASP A 338 -16.20 -32.99 -4.89
N ALA A 339 -16.02 -31.67 -4.75
CA ALA A 339 -15.92 -30.73 -5.87
C ALA A 339 -14.56 -30.73 -6.58
N GLY A 340 -13.59 -31.53 -6.13
CA GLY A 340 -12.22 -31.59 -6.69
C GLY A 340 -11.37 -30.35 -6.46
N SER A 341 -11.78 -29.46 -5.54
CA SER A 341 -11.03 -28.24 -5.20
C SER A 341 -9.95 -28.49 -4.14
N LEU A 342 -10.07 -29.60 -3.38
CA LEU A 342 -9.12 -30.04 -2.36
C LEU A 342 -8.86 -31.55 -2.50
N SER A 343 -7.67 -32.03 -2.14
CA SER A 343 -7.43 -33.47 -2.06
C SER A 343 -7.95 -34.09 -0.75
N ALA A 344 -8.31 -35.37 -0.77
CA ALA A 344 -8.74 -36.09 0.43
C ALA A 344 -7.69 -36.05 1.55
N ALA A 345 -6.41 -36.21 1.19
CA ALA A 345 -5.29 -36.16 2.14
C ALA A 345 -5.16 -34.78 2.83
N GLU A 346 -5.41 -33.69 2.11
CA GLU A 346 -5.40 -32.35 2.71
C GLU A 346 -6.57 -32.12 3.66
N CYS A 347 -7.74 -32.67 3.33
CA CYS A 347 -8.91 -32.63 4.19
C CYS A 347 -8.67 -33.44 5.48
N GLU A 348 -8.21 -34.69 5.35
CA GLU A 348 -7.88 -35.55 6.49
C GLU A 348 -6.80 -34.92 7.38
N GLY A 349 -5.75 -34.35 6.79
CA GLY A 349 -4.70 -33.65 7.53
C GLY A 349 -5.16 -32.38 8.25
N LEU A 350 -6.34 -31.83 7.94
CA LEU A 350 -6.97 -30.74 8.69
C LEU A 350 -7.98 -31.25 9.73
N LEU A 351 -8.55 -32.44 9.55
CA LEU A 351 -9.58 -33.03 10.41
C LEU A 351 -9.05 -34.03 11.46
N ALA A 352 -7.87 -34.60 11.27
CA ALA A 352 -7.24 -35.55 12.20
C ALA A 352 -6.87 -34.90 13.55
#